data_AF-A0AAV0WQJ1-F1
#
_entry.id   AF-A0AAV0WQJ1-F1
#
_cell.length_a   1.000
_cell.length_b   1.000
_cell.length_c   1.000
_cell.angle_alpha   90.00
_cell.angle_beta   90.00
_cell.angle_gamma   90.00
#
_symmetry.space_group_name_H-M   'P 1'
#
loop_
_entity.id
_entity.type
_entity.pdbx_description
1 polymer ?
#
loop_
_entity_poly.entity_id
_entity_poly.type
_entity_poly.pdbx_seq_one_letter_code
_entity_poly.pdbx_strand_id
1 'polypeptide(L)'
;MAQPPSDNAPPFCIAIFGTDNKFTHLDVKARWKIINDLAADEEITVLGYSSDGDTRLLKSMQSKTYNNKINLSQFSQFFVQDTVHIGTKLRTRILKPGIDLPIGSYTVSITHLSQLT
;
A
#
# COMPACT_ATOMS: atom_id res chain seq x y z
N MET A 1 9.40 -6.00 7.14
CA MET A 1 10.57 -5.19 7.56
C MET A 1 10.05 -3.99 8.34
N ALA A 2 10.69 -3.64 9.45
CA ALA A 2 10.55 -2.35 10.10
C ALA A 2 11.51 -1.37 9.43
N GLN A 3 11.06 -0.15 9.17
CA GLN A 3 11.93 0.95 8.80
C GLN A 3 11.83 2.02 9.90
N PRO A 4 12.88 2.21 10.71
CA PRO A 4 12.95 3.35 11.60
C PRO A 4 12.87 4.66 10.81
N PRO A 5 12.20 5.71 11.35
CA PRO A 5 12.23 7.05 10.74
C PRO A 5 13.59 7.75 10.84
N SER A 6 14.46 7.28 11.72
CA SER A 6 15.82 7.81 11.89
C SER A 6 16.76 7.21 10.84
N ASP A 7 17.50 8.07 10.15
CA ASP A 7 18.48 7.65 9.13
C ASP A 7 19.67 6.86 9.72
N ASN A 8 19.89 6.97 11.04
CA ASN A 8 21.00 6.30 11.73
C ASN A 8 20.67 4.88 12.20
N ALA A 9 19.42 4.43 12.05
CA ALA A 9 18.99 3.11 12.50
C ALA A 9 18.67 2.21 11.29
N PRO A 10 19.34 1.05 11.15
CA PRO A 10 19.11 0.18 10.01
C PRO A 10 17.71 -0.47 10.08
N PRO A 11 17.08 -0.75 8.93
CA PRO A 11 15.88 -1.56 8.89
C PRO A 11 16.17 -2.99 9.33
N PHE A 12 15.16 -3.64 9.92
CA PHE A 12 15.26 -5.03 10.37
C PHE A 12 13.98 -5.82 10.12
N CYS A 13 14.08 -7.15 10.13
CA CYS A 13 12.92 -8.02 9.94
C CYS A 13 12.19 -8.22 11.27
N ILE A 14 10.93 -7.79 11.37
CA ILE A 14 10.09 -8.03 12.57
C ILE A 14 9.50 -9.44 12.56
N ALA A 15 8.99 -9.87 11.41
CA ALA A 15 8.26 -11.13 11.30
C ALA A 15 8.33 -11.69 9.88
N ILE A 16 8.37 -13.01 9.79
CA ILE A 16 8.28 -13.78 8.55
C ILE A 16 7.11 -14.75 8.70
N PHE A 17 6.24 -14.78 7.70
CA PHE A 17 5.08 -15.66 7.69
C PHE A 17 5.18 -16.60 6.49
N GLY A 18 5.18 -17.90 6.74
CA GLY A 18 4.91 -18.88 5.71
C GLY A 18 3.45 -18.77 5.28
N THR A 19 3.19 -18.76 3.97
CA THR A 19 1.82 -18.74 3.45
C THR A 19 1.72 -19.62 2.21
N ASP A 20 0.59 -20.32 2.08
CA ASP A 20 0.18 -20.99 0.83
C ASP A 20 -0.54 -20.02 -0.13
N ASN A 21 -0.40 -18.71 0.11
CA ASN A 21 -1.03 -17.61 -0.60
C ASN A 21 -2.56 -17.56 -0.52
N LYS A 22 -3.20 -18.28 0.41
CA LYS A 22 -4.68 -18.26 0.60
C LYS A 22 -5.18 -17.30 1.68
N PHE A 23 -4.35 -16.34 2.09
CA PHE A 23 -4.75 -15.34 3.09
C PHE A 23 -5.68 -14.27 2.50
N THR A 24 -6.39 -13.60 3.39
CA THR A 24 -7.34 -12.52 3.11
C THR A 24 -6.90 -11.21 3.77
N HIS A 25 -7.58 -10.11 3.45
CA HIS A 25 -7.39 -8.83 4.11
C HIS A 25 -7.67 -8.85 5.63
N LEU A 26 -8.46 -9.81 6.14
CA LEU A 26 -8.71 -9.96 7.58
C LEU A 26 -7.47 -10.50 8.29
N ASP A 27 -6.81 -11.49 7.67
CA ASP A 27 -5.56 -12.07 8.19
C ASP A 27 -4.46 -11.01 8.25
N VAL A 28 -4.39 -10.13 7.25
CA VAL A 28 -3.44 -9.00 7.24
C VAL A 28 -3.68 -8.06 8.42
N LYS A 29 -4.94 -7.68 8.68
CA LYS A 29 -5.30 -6.84 9.82
C LYS A 29 -5.00 -7.51 11.16
N ALA A 30 -5.25 -8.81 11.28
CA ALA A 30 -4.94 -9.57 12.49
C ALA A 30 -3.43 -9.58 12.76
N ARG A 31 -2.59 -9.78 11.73
CA ARG A 31 -1.13 -9.68 11.85
C ARG A 31 -0.68 -8.28 12.28
N TRP A 32 -1.23 -7.22 11.68
CA TRP A 32 -0.92 -5.84 12.09
C TRP A 32 -1.33 -5.56 13.53
N LYS A 33 -2.46 -6.11 14.00
CA LYS A 33 -2.85 -6.00 15.40
C LYS A 33 -1.79 -6.63 16.31
N ILE A 34 -1.38 -7.87 16.03
CA ILE A 34 -0.34 -8.56 16.82
C ILE A 34 0.97 -7.77 16.81
N ILE A 35 1.40 -7.26 15.66
CA ILE A 35 2.61 -6.44 15.56
C ILE A 35 2.49 -5.17 16.41
N ASN A 36 1.35 -4.48 16.37
CA ASN A 36 1.12 -3.28 17.18
C ASN A 36 1.13 -3.61 18.68
N ASP A 37 0.50 -4.71 19.10
CA ASP A 37 0.44 -5.11 20.51
C ASP A 37 1.86 -5.44 21.01
N LEU A 38 2.61 -6.28 20.30
CA LEU A 38 3.99 -6.65 20.66
C LEU A 38 4.95 -5.47 20.65
N ALA A 39 4.78 -4.54 19.70
CA ALA A 39 5.60 -3.34 19.66
C ALA A 39 5.30 -2.41 20.86
N ALA A 40 4.02 -2.29 21.24
CA ALA A 40 3.61 -1.47 22.38
C ALA A 40 4.15 -2.00 23.71
N ASP A 41 4.23 -3.33 23.87
CA ASP A 41 4.84 -3.97 25.05
C ASP A 41 6.32 -3.59 25.23
N GLU A 42 7.01 -3.26 24.13
CA GLU A 42 8.41 -2.80 24.08
C GLU A 42 8.53 -1.27 23.96
N GLU A 43 7.44 -0.52 24.23
CA GLU A 43 7.37 0.94 24.11
C GLU A 43 7.64 1.48 22.68
N ILE A 44 7.51 0.63 21.66
CA ILE A 44 7.69 0.99 20.25
C ILE A 44 6.36 1.42 19.64
N THR A 45 6.30 2.67 19.17
CA THR A 45 5.12 3.17 18.45
C THR A 45 5.22 2.85 16.95
N VAL A 46 4.30 2.02 16.45
CA VAL A 46 4.17 1.75 15.00
C VAL A 46 3.41 2.89 14.33
N LEU A 47 4.14 3.75 13.62
CA LEU A 47 3.56 4.93 12.95
C LEU A 47 2.64 4.59 11.77
N GLY A 48 2.85 3.45 11.12
CA GLY A 48 2.11 3.11 9.92
C GLY A 48 2.58 1.86 9.21
N TYR A 49 1.89 1.54 8.12
CA TYR A 49 2.18 0.39 7.27
C TYR A 49 2.37 0.82 5.83
N SER A 50 3.32 0.20 5.15
CA SER A 50 3.47 0.29 3.71
C SER A 50 3.37 -1.08 3.07
N SER A 51 2.81 -1.16 1.87
CA SER A 51 2.80 -2.38 1.07
C SER A 51 2.74 -2.11 -0.42
N ASP A 52 2.92 -3.20 -1.17
CA ASP A 52 2.71 -3.22 -2.62
C ASP A 52 1.23 -3.15 -2.98
N GLY A 53 0.96 -3.22 -4.29
CA GLY A 53 -0.39 -3.19 -4.83
C GLY A 53 -1.14 -4.53 -4.84
N ASP A 54 -0.84 -5.49 -3.96
CA ASP A 54 -1.71 -6.67 -3.75
C ASP A 54 -3.09 -6.19 -3.26
N THR A 55 -4.16 -6.68 -3.89
CA THR A 55 -5.53 -6.23 -3.61
C THR A 55 -5.98 -6.51 -2.19
N ARG A 56 -5.45 -7.55 -1.54
CA ARG A 56 -5.76 -7.91 -0.14
C ARG A 56 -5.13 -6.93 0.83
N LEU A 57 -3.90 -6.47 0.53
CA LEU A 57 -3.20 -5.47 1.32
C LEU A 57 -3.81 -4.08 1.09
N LEU A 58 -4.14 -3.73 -0.15
CA LEU A 58 -4.89 -2.50 -0.45
C LEU A 58 -6.23 -2.43 0.31
N LYS A 59 -6.97 -3.55 0.34
CA LYS A 59 -8.23 -3.64 1.09
C LYS A 59 -8.02 -3.53 2.60
N SER A 60 -6.91 -4.03 3.16
CA SER A 60 -6.61 -3.85 4.58
C SER A 60 -6.25 -2.40 4.92
N MET A 61 -5.61 -1.67 4.00
CA MET A 61 -5.33 -0.23 4.13
C MET A 61 -6.57 0.67 4.01
N GLN A 62 -7.53 0.30 3.16
CA GLN A 62 -8.70 1.13 2.83
C GLN A 62 -9.64 1.40 4.02
N SER A 63 -9.55 0.62 5.10
CA SER A 63 -10.51 0.69 6.21
C SER A 63 -10.42 1.94 7.08
N LYS A 64 -9.44 2.83 6.86
CA LYS A 64 -9.29 4.07 7.63
C LYS A 64 -9.40 5.35 6.80
N THR A 65 -9.18 5.31 5.47
CA THR A 65 -9.00 6.53 4.67
C THR A 65 -10.30 7.12 4.09
N TYR A 66 -11.39 6.36 3.96
CA TYR A 66 -12.55 6.78 3.17
C TYR A 66 -13.63 7.55 3.95
N ASN A 67 -13.64 7.49 5.28
CA ASN A 67 -14.61 8.20 6.10
C ASN A 67 -13.92 9.31 6.92
N ASN A 68 -14.31 10.54 6.61
CA ASN A 68 -14.07 11.80 7.31
C ASN A 68 -13.00 12.71 6.72
N LYS A 69 -13.42 13.96 6.53
CA LYS A 69 -12.61 15.18 6.43
C LYS A 69 -11.27 14.95 7.13
N ILE A 70 -10.18 15.02 6.36
CA ILE A 70 -8.81 14.74 6.81
C ILE A 70 -8.51 15.61 8.03
N ASN A 71 -8.73 15.04 9.22
CA ASN A 71 -8.24 15.57 10.48
C ASN A 71 -7.00 14.73 10.77
N LEU A 72 -5.84 15.20 10.31
CA LEU A 72 -4.55 14.52 10.47
C LEU A 72 -4.24 14.19 11.95
N SER A 73 -4.88 14.92 12.88
CA SER A 73 -4.81 14.72 14.33
C SER A 73 -5.58 13.50 14.86
N GLN A 74 -6.44 12.86 14.07
CA GLN A 74 -7.25 11.70 14.50
C GLN A 74 -6.72 10.34 13.99
N PHE A 75 -5.72 10.34 13.10
CA PHE A 75 -5.18 9.08 12.58
C PHE A 75 -4.09 8.53 13.49
N SER A 76 -4.35 7.36 14.09
CA SER A 76 -3.34 6.65 14.88
C SER A 76 -2.22 6.03 14.04
N GLN A 77 -2.45 5.76 12.74
CA GLN A 77 -1.48 5.14 11.85
C GLN A 77 -1.66 5.60 10.40
N PHE A 78 -0.57 5.84 9.66
CA PHE A 78 -0.59 6.14 8.24
C PHE A 78 -0.41 4.89 7.35
N PHE A 79 -1.01 4.91 6.17
CA PHE A 79 -0.91 3.81 5.20
C PHE A 79 -0.39 4.36 3.86
N VAL A 80 0.72 3.81 3.38
CA VAL A 80 1.41 4.31 2.19
C VAL A 80 1.61 3.18 1.18
N GLN A 81 1.24 3.44 -0.06
CA GLN A 81 1.49 2.53 -1.16
C GLN A 81 2.83 2.83 -1.84
N ASP A 82 3.48 1.79 -2.35
CA ASP A 82 4.68 1.93 -3.17
C ASP A 82 4.35 2.63 -4.51
N THR A 83 4.87 3.85 -4.65
CA THR A 83 4.63 4.72 -5.82
C THR A 83 5.30 4.19 -7.08
N VAL A 84 6.44 3.50 -6.98
CA VAL A 84 7.15 2.88 -8.10
C VAL A 84 6.33 1.72 -8.67
N HIS A 85 5.78 0.89 -7.79
CA HIS A 85 4.89 -0.20 -8.19
C HIS A 85 3.60 0.32 -8.83
N ILE A 86 2.99 1.38 -8.28
CA ILE A 86 1.83 2.03 -8.89
C ILE A 86 2.16 2.58 -10.28
N GLY A 87 3.27 3.31 -10.43
CA GLY A 87 3.71 3.85 -11.71
C GLY A 87 3.94 2.76 -12.75
N THR A 88 4.54 1.63 -12.33
CA THR A 88 4.74 0.47 -13.21
C THR A 88 3.42 -0.15 -13.66
N LYS A 89 2.43 -0.30 -12.77
CA LYS A 89 1.09 -0.79 -13.12
C LYS A 89 0.37 0.16 -14.08
N LEU A 90 0.46 1.46 -13.85
CA LEU A 90 -0.12 2.46 -14.75
C LEU A 90 0.50 2.39 -16.14
N ARG A 91 1.84 2.41 -16.23
CA ARG A 91 2.57 2.30 -17.50
C ARG A 91 2.20 1.02 -18.25
N THR A 92 2.25 -0.13 -17.58
CA THR A 92 1.94 -1.42 -18.20
C THR A 92 0.50 -1.49 -18.69
N ARG A 93 -0.45 -0.84 -18.00
CA ARG A 93 -1.85 -0.80 -18.43
C ARG A 93 -2.06 0.10 -19.65
N ILE A 94 -1.46 1.29 -19.67
CA ILE A 94 -1.54 2.24 -20.80
C ILE A 94 -0.91 1.66 -22.07
N LEU A 95 0.24 1.00 -21.93
CA LEU A 95 0.98 0.43 -23.05
C LEU A 95 0.43 -0.91 -23.56
N LYS A 96 -0.59 -1.48 -22.90
CA LYS A 96 -1.15 -2.77 -23.30
C LYS A 96 -2.02 -2.60 -24.56
N PRO A 97 -1.69 -3.24 -25.70
CA PRO A 97 -2.50 -3.14 -26.90
C PRO A 97 -3.93 -3.65 -26.66
N GLY A 98 -4.91 -2.95 -27.24
CA GLY A 98 -6.33 -3.29 -27.11
C GLY A 98 -6.94 -3.00 -25.73
N ILE A 99 -6.27 -2.23 -24.87
CA ILE A 99 -6.80 -1.77 -23.60
C ILE A 99 -6.95 -0.25 -23.63
N ASP A 100 -8.17 0.22 -23.39
CA ASP A 100 -8.45 1.60 -23.06
C ASP A 100 -8.60 1.73 -21.54
N LEU A 101 -7.79 2.60 -20.93
CA LEU A 101 -7.86 2.91 -19.51
C LEU A 101 -8.77 4.12 -19.30
N PRO A 102 -9.98 3.96 -18.70
CA PRO A 102 -10.81 5.10 -18.35
C PRO A 102 -10.19 5.88 -17.18
N ILE A 103 -10.07 7.20 -17.34
CA ILE A 103 -9.59 8.15 -16.33
C ILE A 103 -10.57 9.33 -16.32
N GLY A 104 -11.47 9.33 -15.32
CA GLY A 104 -12.56 10.32 -15.26
C GLY A 104 -13.49 10.20 -16.46
N SER A 105 -13.67 11.30 -17.20
CA SER A 105 -14.46 11.37 -18.43
C SER A 105 -13.67 11.03 -19.71
N TYR A 106 -12.39 10.67 -19.59
CA TYR A 106 -11.50 10.42 -20.72
C TYR A 106 -11.02 8.97 -20.73
N THR A 107 -10.51 8.53 -21.88
CA THR A 107 -9.81 7.25 -22.02
C THR A 107 -8.36 7.51 -22.43
N VAL A 108 -7.46 6.64 -21.99
CA VAL A 108 -6.04 6.67 -22.36
C VAL A 108 -5.62 5.30 -22.85
N SER A 109 -4.97 5.24 -24.00
CA SER A 109 -4.34 4.02 -24.53
C SER A 109 -3.10 4.36 -25.34
N ILE A 110 -2.41 3.31 -25.82
CA ILE A 110 -1.17 3.43 -26.58
C ILE A 110 -1.32 4.26 -27.86
N THR A 111 -2.52 4.34 -28.45
CA THR A 111 -2.79 5.12 -29.66
C THR A 111 -2.53 6.61 -29.45
N HIS A 112 -2.87 7.15 -28.27
CA HIS A 112 -2.59 8.55 -27.93
C HIS A 112 -1.09 8.83 -27.84
N LEU A 113 -0.28 7.86 -27.40
CA LEU A 113 1.18 8.01 -27.35
C LEU A 113 1.79 7.99 -28.76
N SER A 114 1.29 7.10 -29.63
CA SER A 114 1.72 7.01 -31.02
C SER A 114 1.38 8.23 -31.87
N GLN A 115 0.42 9.06 -31.45
CA GLN A 115 0.08 10.32 -32.10
C GLN A 115 1.04 11.48 -31.75
N LEU A 116 1.86 11.32 -30.70
CA LEU A 116 2.78 12.35 -30.21
C LEU A 116 4.22 12.18 -30.75
N THR A 117 4.48 11.10 -31.48
CA THR A 117 5.77 10.75 -32.10
C THR A 117 5.68 10.82 -33.60
#